data_AF-A0A0K1DYJ8-F1
#
_entry.id   AF-A0A0K1DYJ8-F1
#
_cell.length_a   1.000
_cell.length_b   1.000
_cell.length_c   1.000
_cell.angle_alpha   90.00
_cell.angle_beta   90.00
_cell.angle_gamma   90.00
#
_symmetry.space_group_name_H-M   'P 1'
#
loop_
_entity.id
_entity.type
_entity.pdbx_description
1 polymer ?
#
loop_
_entity_poly.entity_id
_entity_poly.type
_entity_poly.pdbx_seq_one_letter_code
_entity_poly.pdbx_strand_id
1 'polypeptide(L)' 'MPLCAVCGKEVNFKNIAYINENTFVCRDCFPQYYIKNICKLVERRLRGESPLACNFCSYKKQCNAYVSKTLKSLS' A
#
# COMPACT_ATOMS: atom_id res chain seq x y z
N MET A 1 6.41 -22.63 -2.75
CA MET A 1 5.58 -21.61 -2.06
C MET A 1 5.55 -20.36 -2.93
N PRO A 2 4.44 -19.60 -3.03
CA PRO A 2 4.43 -18.39 -3.84
C PRO A 2 5.43 -17.35 -3.29
N LEU A 3 6.02 -16.56 -4.18
CA LEU A 3 6.91 -15.46 -3.83
C LEU A 3 6.11 -14.17 -3.65
N CYS A 4 6.44 -13.38 -2.63
CA CYS A 4 5.86 -12.06 -2.45
C CYS A 4 6.32 -11.13 -3.58
N ALA A 5 5.40 -10.56 -4.34
CA ALA A 5 5.70 -9.63 -5.43
C ALA A 5 6.40 -8.33 -4.98
N VAL A 6 6.37 -8.02 -3.69
CA VAL A 6 7.00 -6.80 -3.13
C VAL A 6 8.41 -7.06 -2.61
N CYS A 7 8.63 -8.17 -1.90
CA CYS A 7 9.92 -8.45 -1.24
C CYS A 7 10.65 -9.68 -1.76
N GLY A 8 10.06 -10.44 -2.69
CA GLY A 8 10.66 -11.62 -3.31
C GLY A 8 10.79 -12.85 -2.39
N LYS A 9 10.38 -12.76 -1.13
CA LYS A 9 10.46 -13.88 -0.17
C LYS A 9 9.39 -14.92 -0.44
N GLU A 10 9.70 -16.18 -0.18
CA GLU A 10 8.71 -17.25 -0.10
C GLU A 10 7.68 -16.97 1.00
N VAL A 11 6.40 -17.12 0.66
CA VAL A 11 5.29 -16.85 1.56
C VAL A 11 4.47 -18.12 1.75
N ASN A 12 4.26 -18.51 3.00
CA ASN A 12 3.28 -19.54 3.33
C ASN A 12 1.87 -19.02 3.04
N PHE A 13 0.96 -19.85 2.56
CA PHE A 13 -0.44 -19.48 2.34
C PHE A 13 -1.10 -18.77 3.55
N LYS A 14 -0.75 -19.16 4.78
CA LYS A 14 -1.24 -18.49 6.01
C LYS A 14 -0.80 -17.02 6.12
N ASN A 15 0.33 -16.67 5.53
CA ASN A 15 0.96 -15.35 5.60
C ASN A 15 0.70 -14.49 4.36
N ILE A 16 -0.13 -14.95 3.43
CA ILE A 16 -0.60 -14.13 2.30
C ILE A 16 -1.69 -13.18 2.80
N ALA A 17 -1.63 -11.93 2.35
CA ALA A 17 -2.62 -10.89 2.63
C ALA A 17 -3.35 -10.39 1.39
N TYR A 18 -2.77 -10.59 0.20
CA TYR A 18 -3.40 -10.23 -1.06
C TYR A 18 -3.00 -11.19 -2.16
N ILE A 19 -3.98 -11.56 -2.97
CA ILE A 19 -3.86 -12.41 -4.15
C ILE A 19 -4.62 -11.71 -5.26
N ASN A 20 -3.96 -11.45 -6.38
CA ASN A 20 -4.61 -11.01 -7.60
C ASN A 20 -3.92 -11.65 -8.80
N GLU A 21 -4.63 -12.56 -9.47
CA GLU A 21 -4.08 -13.37 -10.56
C GLU A 21 -2.78 -14.07 -10.12
N ASN A 22 -1.63 -13.68 -10.68
CA ASN A 22 -0.32 -14.22 -10.37
C ASN A 22 0.47 -13.40 -9.32
N THR A 23 -0.15 -12.38 -8.74
CA THR A 23 0.47 -11.50 -7.74
C THR A 23 0.10 -11.96 -6.34
N PHE A 24 1.12 -12.30 -5.54
CA PHE A 24 0.97 -12.65 -4.13
C PHE A 24 1.68 -11.60 -3.28
N VAL A 25 1.04 -11.12 -2.21
CA VAL A 25 1.67 -10.19 -1.27
C VAL A 25 1.52 -10.70 0.16
N CYS A 26 2.63 -10.79 0.88
CA CYS A 26 2.62 -11.19 2.28
C CYS A 26 2.04 -10.10 3.19
N ARG A 27 1.59 -10.50 4.39
CA ARG A 27 1.02 -9.59 5.41
C ARG A 27 1.91 -8.40 5.73
N ASP A 28 3.23 -8.58 5.79
CA ASP A 28 4.16 -7.51 6.13
C ASP A 28 4.30 -6.46 5.01
N CYS A 29 4.21 -6.91 3.75
CA CYS A 29 4.33 -6.04 2.59
C CYS A 29 2.99 -5.45 2.15
N PHE A 30 1.87 -6.06 2.52
CA PHE A 30 0.55 -5.65 2.06
C PHE A 30 0.19 -4.20 2.39
N PRO A 31 0.49 -3.63 3.58
CA PRO A 31 0.21 -2.22 3.83
C PRO A 31 0.88 -1.29 2.82
N GLN A 32 2.14 -1.57 2.45
CA GLN A 32 2.87 -0.75 1.48
C GLN A 32 2.30 -0.91 0.07
N TYR A 33 2.00 -2.15 -0.33
CA TYR A 33 1.38 -2.44 -1.62
C TYR A 33 -0.01 -1.81 -1.75
N TYR A 34 -0.85 -1.96 -0.73
CA TYR A 34 -2.18 -1.39 -0.66
C TYR A 34 -2.13 0.13 -0.84
N ILE A 35 -1.22 0.81 -0.14
CA ILE A 35 -1.11 2.27 -0.22
C ILE A 35 -0.65 2.72 -1.60
N LYS A 36 0.36 2.06 -2.17
CA LYS A 36 0.93 2.47 -3.46
C LYS A 36 0.01 2.17 -4.64
N ASN A 37 -0.68 1.02 -4.62
CA ASN A 37 -1.34 0.48 -5.81
C ASN A 37 -2.87 0.42 -5.70
N ILE A 38 -3.43 0.24 -4.50
CA ILE A 38 -4.88 0.02 -4.32
C ILE A 38 -5.58 1.30 -3.81
N CYS A 39 -4.92 2.07 -2.96
CA CYS A 39 -5.51 3.21 -2.28
C CYS A 39 -5.62 4.44 -3.20
N LYS A 40 -6.72 4.54 -3.97
CA LYS A 40 -7.02 5.66 -4.89
C LYS A 40 -6.95 7.06 -4.25
N LEU A 41 -7.13 7.16 -2.94
CA LEU A 41 -7.06 8.45 -2.24
C LEU A 41 -5.63 8.96 -2.06
N VAL A 42 -4.62 8.10 -2.14
CA VAL A 42 -3.21 8.51 -2.05
C VAL A 42 -2.88 9.48 -3.16
N GLU A 43 -3.31 9.20 -4.39
CA GLU A 43 -3.08 10.07 -5.55
C GLU A 43 -3.77 11.43 -5.38
N ARG A 44 -5.02 11.44 -4.94
CA ARG A 44 -5.77 12.67 -4.64
C ARG A 44 -5.07 13.53 -3.59
N ARG A 45 -4.58 12.90 -2.51
CA ARG A 45 -3.82 13.61 -1.45
C ARG A 45 -2.53 14.21 -1.95
N LEU A 46 -1.78 13.50 -2.81
CA LEU A 46 -0.56 14.02 -3.41
C LEU A 46 -0.82 15.25 -4.30
N ARG A 47 -2.00 15.32 -4.93
CA ARG A 47 -2.45 16.46 -5.73
C ARG A 47 -3.14 17.58 -4.94
N GLY A 48 -3.38 17.37 -3.64
CA GLY A 48 -4.14 18.33 -2.82
C GLY A 48 -5.66 18.37 -3.11
N GLU A 49 -6.23 17.34 -3.73
CA GLU A 49 -7.65 17.27 -4.10
C GLU A 49 -8.56 16.87 -2.92
N SER A 50 -9.74 17.49 -2.78
CA SER A 50 -10.72 17.22 -1.72
C SER A 50 -11.77 16.16 -2.13
N PRO A 51 -12.25 15.27 -1.22
CA PRO A 51 -11.83 15.13 0.17
C PRO A 51 -10.50 14.37 0.31
N LEU A 52 -9.58 14.94 1.09
CA LEU A 52 -8.27 14.36 1.33
C LEU A 52 -8.38 13.08 2.17
N ALA A 53 -9.29 13.01 3.15
CA ALA A 53 -9.35 11.90 4.10
C ALA A 53 -10.53 10.96 3.86
N CYS A 54 -10.28 9.65 3.98
CA CYS A 54 -11.33 8.66 4.19
C CYS A 54 -11.13 8.02 5.55
N ASN A 55 -12.21 8.00 6.34
CA ASN A 55 -12.24 7.41 7.68
C ASN A 55 -12.16 5.87 7.66
N PHE A 56 -12.37 5.25 6.49
CA PHE A 56 -12.37 3.79 6.32
C PHE A 56 -11.03 3.23 5.81
N CYS A 57 -9.98 4.05 5.64
CA CYS A 57 -8.70 3.50 5.23
C CYS A 57 -8.04 2.77 6.41
N SER A 58 -8.12 1.43 6.42
CA SER A 58 -7.50 0.55 7.40
C SER A 58 -5.98 0.78 7.58
N TYR A 59 -5.35 1.48 6.63
CA TYR A 59 -3.93 1.79 6.60
C TYR A 59 -3.65 3.31 6.59
N LYS A 60 -4.52 4.14 7.20
CA LYS A 60 -4.38 5.60 7.24
C LYS A 60 -3.01 6.07 7.76
N LYS A 61 -2.47 5.43 8.81
CA LYS A 61 -1.17 5.81 9.39
C LYS A 61 -0.03 5.63 8.38
N GLN A 62 0.03 4.49 7.72
CA GLN A 62 1.06 4.22 6.71
C GLN A 62 0.84 5.09 5.46
N CYS A 63 -0.41 5.37 5.09
CA CYS A 63 -0.76 6.25 3.98
C CYS A 63 -0.25 7.67 4.21
N ASN A 64 -0.49 8.23 5.41
CA ASN A 64 0.03 9.55 5.78
C ASN A 64 1.56 9.59 5.75
N ALA A 65 2.23 8.57 6.30
CA ALA A 65 3.69 8.49 6.28
C ALA A 65 4.26 8.42 4.84
N TYR A 66 3.62 7.64 3.96
CA TYR A 66 3.99 7.57 2.55
C TYR A 66 3.85 8.94 1.86
N VAL A 67 2.69 9.59 2.00
CA VAL A 67 2.43 10.91 1.41
C VAL A 67 3.44 11.94 1.91
N SER A 68 3.68 12.03 3.23
CA SER A 68 4.67 12.95 3.80
C SER A 68 6.08 12.71 3.25
N LYS A 69 6.48 11.45 3.05
CA LYS A 69 7.79 11.12 2.48
C LYS A 69 7.86 11.49 1.00
N THR A 70 6.84 11.17 0.22
CA THR A 70 6.79 11.46 -1.22
C THR A 70 6.79 12.96 -1.48
N LEU A 71 6.03 13.75 -0.72
CA LEU A 71 6.04 15.21 -0.85
C LEU A 71 7.43 15.81 -0.53
N LYS A 72 8.10 15.30 0.50
CA LYS A 72 9.49 15.71 0.83
C LYS A 72 10.49 15.38 -0.27
N SER A 73 10.33 14.27 -0.99
CA SER A 73 11.24 13.92 -2.10
C SER A 73 10.97 14.70 -3.39
N LEU A 74 9.83 15.40 -3.48
CA LEU A 74 9.47 16.26 -4.60
C LEU A 74 9.84 17.73 -4.38
N SER A 75 10.33 18.08 -3.18
CA SER A 75 10.85 19.41 -2.82
C SER A 75 12.35 19.46 -3.03
#